data_AF-A0A7S7QHD1-F1
#
_entry.id   AF-A0A7S7QHD1-F1
#
_cell.length_a   1.000
_cell.length_b   1.000
_cell.length_c   1.000
_cell.angle_alpha   90.00
_cell.angle_beta   90.00
_cell.angle_gamma   90.00
#
_symmetry.space_group_name_H-M   'P 1'
#
loop_
_entity.id
_entity.type
_entity.pdbx_description
1 polymer ?
#
loop_
_entity_poly.entity_id
_entity_poly.type
_entity_poly.pdbx_seq_one_letter_code
_entity_poly.pdbx_strand_id
1 'polypeptide(L)'
;MNQIIRIGIDTSKYILVLHGVDAAEQVVLRKKLSRKQVLEFFAKLPPTVIGMEACGASQHWARELSKLGHEVKLMAPQLVKPYVMRNKNDGRDAEGLCEAMSRRSMRFVPVKTAEQQAALMLMGVRDGLIVRRTQLTNTIRGHAAEYGLIAPKGLDAIEPLLARIAQDETLPALARELFVVLGRERARLEGELKAVEAKLMAWHRGDATGRRLAEIPSVGPIVATALVMKTPDPHAFRSGRHFAAWLGLTPKDHSTAGRTRLGKITRAGDEDLRRLLVIGATAVIQQARRGRGHHSRWLLALIQRKPPKLAAVALANKVARIAWKLMATGESYDVARMNPIPAT
;
A
#
# COMPACT_ATOMS: atom_id res chain seq x y z
N MET A 1 -18.81 -40.06 -3.80
CA MET A 1 -17.79 -39.03 -4.11
C MET A 1 -17.57 -38.23 -2.86
N ASN A 2 -16.34 -38.14 -2.38
CA ASN A 2 -16.05 -37.35 -1.19
C ASN A 2 -16.30 -35.86 -1.49
N GLN A 3 -17.13 -35.22 -0.68
CA GLN A 3 -17.51 -33.82 -0.85
C GLN A 3 -16.29 -32.93 -0.63
N ILE A 4 -16.02 -32.04 -1.59
CA ILE A 4 -14.90 -31.09 -1.50
C ILE A 4 -15.28 -29.98 -0.52
N ILE A 5 -14.57 -29.88 0.61
CA ILE A 5 -14.86 -28.87 1.63
C ILE A 5 -14.04 -27.59 1.46
N ARG A 6 -12.92 -27.68 0.73
CA ARG A 6 -11.96 -26.59 0.60
C ARG A 6 -11.10 -26.72 -0.64
N ILE A 7 -10.86 -25.62 -1.33
CA ILE A 7 -10.04 -25.55 -2.54
C ILE A 7 -9.02 -24.42 -2.44
N GLY A 8 -7.73 -24.71 -2.57
CA GLY A 8 -6.69 -23.72 -2.86
C GLY A 8 -6.56 -23.48 -4.36
N ILE A 9 -6.46 -22.22 -4.78
CA ILE A 9 -6.29 -21.83 -6.18
C ILE A 9 -5.05 -20.95 -6.31
N ASP A 10 -4.05 -21.47 -7.02
CA ASP A 10 -2.96 -20.65 -7.52
C ASP A 10 -3.37 -20.00 -8.86
N THR A 11 -3.19 -18.68 -8.95
CA THR A 11 -3.63 -17.90 -10.12
C THR A 11 -2.45 -17.42 -10.95
N SER A 12 -2.44 -17.80 -12.22
CA SER A 12 -1.55 -17.21 -13.22
C SER A 12 -2.33 -16.38 -14.26
N LYS A 13 -1.60 -15.80 -15.22
CA LYS A 13 -2.19 -15.01 -16.31
C LYS A 13 -3.19 -15.82 -17.15
N TYR A 14 -2.94 -17.10 -17.41
CA TYR A 14 -3.74 -17.91 -18.35
C TYR A 14 -4.34 -19.17 -17.73
N ILE A 15 -3.66 -19.75 -16.74
CA ILE A 15 -4.00 -21.03 -16.12
C ILE A 15 -4.21 -20.82 -14.62
N LEU A 16 -5.25 -21.42 -14.06
CA LEU A 16 -5.46 -21.51 -12.62
C LEU A 16 -5.27 -22.97 -12.20
N VAL A 17 -4.49 -23.19 -11.14
CA VAL A 17 -4.21 -24.51 -10.62
C VAL A 17 -4.98 -24.70 -9.32
N LEU A 18 -5.79 -25.75 -9.27
CA LEU A 18 -6.68 -26.06 -8.17
C LEU A 18 -6.12 -27.27 -7.41
N HIS A 19 -6.19 -27.17 -6.08
CA HIS A 19 -5.97 -28.26 -5.16
C HIS A 19 -7.15 -28.29 -4.18
N GLY A 20 -7.88 -29.39 -4.08
CA GLY A 20 -9.03 -29.51 -3.19
C GLY A 20 -9.01 -30.75 -2.33
N VAL A 21 -9.55 -30.61 -1.12
CA VAL A 21 -9.58 -31.64 -0.07
C VAL A 21 -10.99 -31.91 0.42
N ASP A 22 -11.21 -33.11 0.95
CA ASP A 22 -12.44 -33.51 1.63
C ASP A 22 -12.39 -33.28 3.15
N ALA A 23 -13.43 -33.69 3.87
CA ALA A 23 -13.53 -33.54 5.32
C ALA A 23 -12.45 -34.29 6.11
N ALA A 24 -11.81 -35.31 5.51
CA ALA A 24 -10.69 -36.04 6.09
C ALA A 24 -9.32 -35.47 5.65
N GLU A 25 -9.32 -34.26 5.06
CA GLU A 25 -8.15 -33.59 4.48
C GLU A 25 -7.46 -34.43 3.39
N GLN A 26 -8.17 -35.39 2.78
CA GLN A 26 -7.65 -36.18 1.67
C GLN A 26 -7.80 -35.40 0.36
N VAL A 27 -6.78 -35.50 -0.49
CA VAL A 27 -6.77 -34.81 -1.78
C VAL A 27 -7.78 -35.47 -2.72
N VAL A 28 -8.81 -34.71 -3.10
CA VAL A 28 -9.90 -35.18 -3.99
C VAL A 28 -9.98 -34.37 -5.28
N LEU A 29 -9.20 -33.28 -5.40
CA LEU A 29 -9.12 -32.46 -6.60
C LEU A 29 -7.69 -31.98 -6.86
N ARG A 30 -7.16 -32.28 -8.04
CA ARG A 30 -5.99 -31.62 -8.62
C ARG A 30 -6.29 -31.31 -10.08
N LYS A 31 -6.40 -30.03 -10.44
CA LYS A 31 -6.84 -29.65 -11.78
C LYS A 31 -6.17 -28.36 -12.25
N LYS A 32 -5.86 -28.30 -13.55
CA LYS A 32 -5.47 -27.05 -14.23
C LYS A 32 -6.64 -26.60 -15.08
N LEU A 33 -7.03 -25.34 -14.97
CA LEU A 33 -8.12 -24.74 -15.72
C LEU A 33 -7.61 -23.52 -16.48
N SER A 34 -7.98 -23.39 -17.74
CA SER A 34 -7.84 -22.10 -18.42
C SER A 34 -8.82 -21.10 -17.82
N ARG A 35 -8.54 -19.79 -17.94
CA ARG A 35 -9.46 -18.73 -17.46
C ARG A 35 -10.91 -18.93 -17.90
N LYS A 36 -11.13 -19.37 -19.15
CA LYS A 36 -12.48 -19.54 -19.72
C LYS A 36 -13.26 -20.68 -19.04
N GLN A 37 -12.55 -21.69 -18.51
CA GLN A 37 -13.14 -22.87 -17.89
C GLN A 37 -13.45 -22.71 -16.40
N VAL A 38 -12.89 -21.68 -15.74
CA VAL A 38 -12.99 -21.52 -14.28
C VAL A 38 -14.45 -21.41 -13.84
N LEU A 39 -15.21 -20.47 -14.39
CA LEU A 39 -16.59 -20.23 -13.96
C LEU A 39 -17.50 -21.42 -14.30
N GLU A 40 -17.33 -22.02 -15.48
CA GLU A 40 -18.10 -23.22 -15.86
C GLU A 40 -17.83 -24.41 -14.92
N PHE A 41 -16.58 -24.57 -14.48
CA PHE A 41 -16.21 -25.61 -13.54
C PHE A 41 -16.82 -25.36 -12.15
N PHE A 42 -16.69 -24.15 -11.61
CA PHE A 42 -17.20 -23.81 -10.28
C PHE A 42 -18.73 -23.76 -10.22
N ALA A 43 -19.41 -23.38 -11.30
CA ALA A 43 -20.87 -23.40 -11.38
C ALA A 43 -21.48 -24.80 -11.23
N LYS A 44 -20.70 -25.86 -11.48
CA LYS A 44 -21.11 -27.27 -11.31
C LYS A 44 -20.80 -27.82 -9.92
N LEU A 45 -20.06 -27.08 -9.09
CA LEU A 45 -19.70 -27.49 -7.74
C LEU A 45 -20.71 -26.93 -6.72
N PRO A 46 -21.00 -27.67 -5.64
CA PRO A 46 -21.71 -27.08 -4.51
C PRO A 46 -20.89 -25.94 -3.88
N PRO A 47 -21.54 -24.99 -3.18
CA PRO A 47 -20.86 -23.98 -2.38
C PRO A 47 -19.76 -24.58 -1.50
N THR A 48 -18.58 -23.96 -1.51
CA THR A 48 -17.39 -24.45 -0.82
C THR A 48 -16.47 -23.28 -0.49
N VAL A 49 -15.44 -23.51 0.32
CA VAL A 49 -14.47 -22.49 0.72
C VAL A 49 -13.29 -22.48 -0.24
N ILE A 50 -12.96 -21.31 -0.78
CA ILE A 50 -11.90 -21.13 -1.78
C ILE A 50 -10.82 -20.22 -1.22
N GLY A 51 -9.56 -20.68 -1.21
CA GLY A 51 -8.41 -19.90 -0.78
C GLY A 51 -7.58 -19.46 -1.98
N MET A 52 -7.24 -18.18 -2.03
CA MET A 52 -6.44 -17.60 -3.10
C MET A 52 -5.38 -16.68 -2.52
N GLU A 53 -4.25 -16.54 -3.20
CA GLU A 53 -3.31 -15.48 -2.87
C GLU A 53 -3.90 -14.12 -3.28
N ALA A 54 -3.71 -13.10 -2.45
CA ALA A 54 -4.05 -11.71 -2.74
C ALA A 54 -3.02 -11.12 -3.73
N CYS A 55 -3.10 -11.55 -4.99
CA CYS A 55 -2.20 -11.16 -6.07
C CYS A 55 -2.98 -10.55 -7.26
N GLY A 56 -2.31 -10.41 -8.41
CA GLY A 56 -2.94 -9.89 -9.63
C GLY A 56 -4.18 -10.69 -10.02
N ALA A 57 -5.27 -10.00 -10.38
CA ALA A 57 -6.57 -10.57 -10.74
C ALA A 57 -7.32 -11.35 -9.63
N SER A 58 -6.72 -11.59 -8.45
CA SER A 58 -7.38 -12.31 -7.34
C SER A 58 -8.72 -11.70 -6.92
N GLN A 59 -8.80 -10.37 -6.86
CA GLN A 59 -10.02 -9.64 -6.50
C GLN A 59 -11.15 -9.82 -7.53
N HIS A 60 -10.82 -9.94 -8.81
CA HIS A 60 -11.81 -10.24 -9.85
C HIS A 60 -12.34 -11.67 -9.67
N TRP A 61 -11.44 -12.65 -9.55
CA TRP A 61 -11.83 -14.04 -9.35
C TRP A 61 -12.63 -14.25 -8.06
N ALA A 62 -12.24 -13.59 -6.97
CA ALA A 62 -12.98 -13.66 -5.73
C ALA A 62 -14.42 -13.17 -5.89
N ARG A 63 -14.64 -12.05 -6.59
CA ARG A 63 -16.00 -11.57 -6.87
C ARG A 63 -16.78 -12.55 -7.74
N GLU A 64 -16.20 -13.06 -8.83
CA GLU A 64 -16.91 -13.98 -9.73
C GLU A 64 -17.25 -15.32 -9.04
N LEU A 65 -16.32 -15.87 -8.26
CA LEU A 65 -16.54 -17.10 -7.53
C LEU A 65 -17.55 -16.92 -6.38
N SER A 66 -17.56 -15.75 -5.72
CA SER A 66 -18.58 -15.43 -4.72
C SER A 66 -19.98 -15.27 -5.32
N LYS A 67 -20.13 -14.79 -6.56
CA LYS A 67 -21.43 -14.77 -7.27
C LYS A 67 -22.01 -16.17 -7.49
N LEU A 68 -21.16 -17.19 -7.58
CA LEU A 68 -21.55 -18.60 -7.68
C LEU A 68 -21.86 -19.23 -6.30
N GLY A 69 -21.82 -18.46 -5.22
CA GLY A 69 -22.14 -18.91 -3.86
C GLY A 69 -20.96 -19.44 -3.05
N HIS A 70 -19.72 -19.37 -3.57
CA HIS A 70 -18.53 -19.82 -2.84
C HIS A 70 -18.04 -18.77 -1.82
N GLU A 71 -17.54 -19.23 -0.67
CA GLU A 71 -16.86 -18.39 0.30
C GLU A 71 -15.39 -18.22 -0.12
N VAL A 72 -15.01 -17.04 -0.59
CA VAL A 72 -13.62 -16.79 -1.04
C VAL A 72 -12.79 -16.08 0.02
N LYS A 73 -11.64 -16.65 0.32
CA LYS A 73 -10.67 -16.21 1.32
C LYS A 73 -9.34 -15.83 0.65
N LEU A 74 -9.09 -14.53 0.50
CA LEU A 74 -7.81 -14.04 -0.02
C LEU A 74 -6.77 -14.01 1.09
N MET A 75 -5.54 -14.47 0.83
CA MET A 75 -4.45 -14.50 1.81
C MET A 75 -3.25 -13.69 1.31
N ALA A 76 -2.59 -12.97 2.21
CA ALA A 76 -1.37 -12.24 1.85
C ALA A 76 -0.23 -13.23 1.49
N PRO A 77 0.55 -12.98 0.42
CA PRO A 77 1.66 -13.84 -0.02
C PRO A 77 2.60 -14.29 1.11
N GLN A 78 2.90 -13.37 2.02
CA GLN A 78 3.84 -13.58 3.12
C GLN A 78 3.30 -14.57 4.16
N LEU A 79 1.98 -14.72 4.28
CA LEU A 79 1.33 -15.67 5.19
C LEU A 79 1.20 -17.05 4.56
N VAL A 80 1.13 -17.14 3.23
CA VAL A 80 1.04 -18.41 2.49
C VAL A 80 2.41 -19.06 2.34
N LYS A 81 3.47 -18.25 2.15
CA LYS A 81 4.84 -18.73 1.91
C LYS A 81 5.33 -19.85 2.83
N PRO A 82 5.08 -19.85 4.16
CA PRO A 82 5.52 -20.93 5.05
C PRO A 82 4.86 -22.30 4.77
N TYR A 83 3.72 -22.33 4.09
CA TYR A 83 2.95 -23.53 3.78
C TYR A 83 3.29 -24.12 2.40
N VAL A 84 4.04 -23.39 1.57
CA VAL A 84 4.49 -23.88 0.26
C VAL A 84 5.71 -24.77 0.46
N MET A 85 5.60 -26.04 0.05
CA MET A 85 6.70 -27.01 0.14
C MET A 85 7.89 -26.62 -0.74
N ARG A 86 9.07 -27.20 -0.44
CA ARG A 86 10.28 -27.05 -1.26
C ARG A 86 10.04 -27.51 -2.71
N ASN A 87 10.87 -27.04 -3.64
CA ASN A 87 10.76 -27.25 -5.09
C ASN A 87 9.45 -26.68 -5.67
N LYS A 88 9.32 -25.36 -5.65
CA LYS A 88 8.12 -24.62 -6.02
C LYS A 88 7.57 -25.02 -7.41
N ASN A 89 6.26 -25.26 -7.49
CA ASN A 89 5.48 -25.32 -8.72
C ASN A 89 4.02 -24.91 -8.43
N ASP A 90 3.25 -24.58 -9.46
CA ASP A 90 1.87 -24.09 -9.32
C ASP A 90 0.95 -25.04 -8.53
N GLY A 91 1.18 -26.36 -8.62
CA GLY A 91 0.42 -27.35 -7.86
C GLY A 91 0.72 -27.32 -6.35
N ARG A 92 1.99 -27.13 -5.98
CA ARG A 92 2.44 -26.95 -4.60
C ARG A 92 2.02 -25.58 -4.05
N ASP A 93 1.92 -24.57 -4.91
CA ASP A 93 1.37 -23.27 -4.52
C ASP A 93 -0.12 -23.40 -4.18
N ALA A 94 -0.91 -24.08 -5.03
CA ALA A 94 -2.32 -24.35 -4.77
C ALA A 94 -2.53 -25.22 -3.51
N GLU A 95 -1.69 -26.22 -3.30
CA GLU A 95 -1.69 -27.05 -2.08
C GLU A 95 -1.36 -26.22 -0.83
N GLY A 96 -0.30 -25.41 -0.89
CA GLY A 96 0.09 -24.52 0.20
C GLY A 96 -1.00 -23.49 0.53
N LEU A 97 -1.73 -22.98 -0.46
CA LEU A 97 -2.91 -22.13 -0.25
C LEU A 97 -4.04 -22.89 0.44
N CYS A 98 -4.33 -24.12 -0.01
CA CYS A 98 -5.35 -24.97 0.62
C CYS A 98 -5.00 -25.25 2.09
N GLU A 99 -3.74 -25.55 2.37
CA GLU A 99 -3.24 -25.83 3.72
C GLU A 99 -3.22 -24.59 4.61
N ALA A 100 -2.71 -23.46 4.11
CA ALA A 100 -2.68 -22.19 4.84
C ALA A 100 -4.07 -21.76 5.32
N MET A 101 -5.08 -21.94 4.47
CA MET A 101 -6.47 -21.59 4.75
C MET A 101 -7.11 -22.42 5.89
N SER A 102 -6.61 -23.63 6.18
CA SER A 102 -7.13 -24.45 7.29
C SER A 102 -6.81 -23.90 8.68
N ARG A 103 -5.86 -22.96 8.78
CA ARG A 103 -5.32 -22.51 10.06
C ARG A 103 -6.23 -21.46 10.70
N ARG A 104 -6.68 -21.72 11.94
CA ARG A 104 -7.50 -20.77 12.73
C ARG A 104 -6.85 -19.40 12.93
N SER A 105 -5.52 -19.34 12.93
CA SER A 105 -4.75 -18.11 13.09
C SER A 105 -4.56 -17.33 11.77
N MET A 106 -5.01 -17.87 10.64
CA MET A 106 -4.87 -17.24 9.33
C MET A 106 -5.67 -15.94 9.28
N ARG A 107 -5.13 -14.96 8.54
CA ARG A 107 -5.78 -13.66 8.32
C ARG A 107 -6.03 -13.46 6.84
N PHE A 108 -7.23 -12.99 6.54
CA PHE A 108 -7.68 -12.83 5.17
C PHE A 108 -7.70 -11.35 4.76
N VAL A 109 -7.38 -11.11 3.49
CA VAL A 109 -7.53 -9.82 2.84
C VAL A 109 -8.99 -9.71 2.39
N PRO A 110 -9.70 -8.61 2.70
CA PRO A 110 -11.07 -8.45 2.25
C PRO A 110 -11.18 -8.48 0.72
N VAL A 111 -12.22 -9.17 0.25
CA VAL A 111 -12.67 -9.08 -1.13
C VAL A 111 -13.28 -7.70 -1.32
N LYS A 112 -12.78 -6.98 -2.31
CA LYS A 112 -13.18 -5.60 -2.60
C LYS A 112 -14.24 -5.58 -3.69
N THR A 113 -15.19 -4.67 -3.56
CA THR A 113 -16.13 -4.37 -4.65
C THR A 113 -15.38 -3.82 -5.86
N ALA A 114 -16.03 -3.79 -7.02
CA ALA A 114 -15.41 -3.23 -8.23
C ALA A 114 -15.07 -1.73 -8.03
N GLU A 115 -15.92 -1.01 -7.30
CA GLU A 115 -15.79 0.42 -6.99
C GLU A 115 -14.62 0.66 -6.03
N GLN A 116 -14.48 -0.15 -4.99
CA GLN A 116 -13.33 -0.11 -4.08
C GLN A 116 -12.02 -0.42 -4.83
N GLN A 117 -12.05 -1.39 -5.77
CA GLN A 117 -10.90 -1.71 -6.60
C GLN A 117 -10.55 -0.57 -7.57
N ALA A 118 -11.53 0.11 -8.15
CA ALA A 118 -11.32 1.29 -8.99
C ALA A 118 -10.72 2.45 -8.17
N ALA A 119 -11.14 2.62 -6.93
CA ALA A 119 -10.61 3.65 -6.05
C ALA A 119 -9.14 3.34 -5.63
N LEU A 120 -8.78 2.07 -5.42
CA LEU A 120 -7.37 1.66 -5.30
C LEU A 120 -6.56 1.95 -6.57
N MET A 121 -7.16 1.73 -7.75
CA MET A 121 -6.53 2.05 -9.04
C MET A 121 -6.20 3.53 -9.13
N LEU A 122 -7.06 4.41 -8.61
CA LEU A 122 -6.82 5.86 -8.57
C LEU A 122 -5.52 6.21 -7.81
N MET A 123 -5.27 5.57 -6.67
CA MET A 123 -4.02 5.74 -5.93
C MET A 123 -2.81 5.22 -6.71
N GLY A 124 -2.94 4.04 -7.33
CA GLY A 124 -1.86 3.45 -8.14
C GLY A 124 -1.50 4.32 -9.36
N VAL A 125 -2.50 4.85 -10.06
CA VAL A 125 -2.31 5.78 -11.18
C VAL A 125 -1.61 7.06 -10.71
N ARG A 126 -2.05 7.63 -9.58
CA ARG A 126 -1.41 8.81 -8.97
C ARG A 126 0.06 8.56 -8.67
N ASP A 127 0.39 7.45 -8.00
CA ASP A 127 1.77 7.11 -7.67
C ASP A 127 2.63 6.93 -8.95
N GLY A 128 2.09 6.26 -9.97
CA GLY A 128 2.75 6.12 -11.27
C GLY A 128 3.02 7.46 -11.96
N LEU A 129 2.05 8.40 -11.92
CA LEU A 129 2.23 9.75 -12.44
C LEU A 129 3.32 10.53 -11.68
N ILE A 130 3.39 10.40 -10.35
CA ILE A 130 4.43 11.04 -9.53
C ILE A 130 5.82 10.50 -9.87
N VAL A 131 5.95 9.18 -10.04
CA VAL A 131 7.21 8.55 -10.44
C VAL A 131 7.65 9.07 -11.81
N ARG A 132 6.75 9.06 -12.81
CA ARG A 132 7.05 9.59 -14.15
C ARG A 132 7.43 11.07 -14.14
N ARG A 133 6.68 11.92 -13.42
CA ARG A 133 7.01 13.34 -13.26
C ARG A 133 8.40 13.53 -12.67
N THR A 134 8.75 12.73 -11.66
CA THR A 134 10.06 12.79 -11.01
C THR A 134 11.18 12.36 -11.95
N GLN A 135 10.97 11.26 -12.69
CA GLN A 135 11.91 10.78 -13.70
C GLN A 135 12.15 11.86 -14.76
N LEU A 136 11.08 12.40 -15.35
CA LEU A 136 11.16 13.43 -16.38
C LEU A 136 11.84 14.72 -15.88
N THR A 137 11.52 15.12 -14.64
CA THR A 137 12.18 16.24 -13.97
C THR A 137 13.69 16.02 -13.81
N ASN A 138 14.11 14.79 -13.48
CA ASN A 138 15.53 14.45 -13.39
C ASN A 138 16.19 14.37 -14.78
N THR A 139 15.49 13.86 -15.79
CA THR A 139 15.94 13.85 -17.19
C THR A 139 16.21 15.27 -17.69
N ILE A 140 15.27 16.19 -17.50
CA ILE A 140 15.43 17.61 -17.89
C ILE A 140 16.66 18.21 -17.20
N ARG A 141 16.82 18.00 -15.88
CA ARG A 141 18.01 18.50 -15.15
C ARG A 141 19.31 17.88 -15.66
N GLY A 142 19.33 16.57 -15.90
CA GLY A 142 20.50 15.84 -16.36
C GLY A 142 20.97 16.38 -17.71
N HIS A 143 20.07 16.48 -18.68
CA HIS A 143 20.40 17.04 -19.98
C HIS A 143 20.81 18.51 -19.91
N ALA A 144 20.14 19.32 -19.08
CA ALA A 144 20.50 20.75 -18.95
C ALA A 144 21.92 20.93 -18.38
N ALA A 145 22.34 20.06 -17.47
CA ALA A 145 23.67 20.09 -16.88
C ALA A 145 24.80 19.85 -17.89
N GLU A 146 24.57 19.06 -18.96
CA GLU A 146 25.54 18.87 -20.06
C GLU A 146 25.84 20.18 -20.80
N TYR A 147 24.93 21.15 -20.75
CA TYR A 147 25.10 22.48 -21.32
C TYR A 147 25.47 23.55 -20.26
N GLY A 148 25.89 23.13 -19.06
CA GLY A 148 26.23 24.04 -17.96
C GLY A 148 25.03 24.74 -17.29
N LEU A 149 23.80 24.37 -17.67
CA LEU A 149 22.58 24.98 -17.13
C LEU A 149 22.09 24.22 -15.90
N ILE A 150 22.46 24.74 -14.73
CA ILE A 150 22.08 24.17 -13.43
C ILE A 150 20.86 24.91 -12.84
N ALA A 151 19.94 24.14 -12.24
CA ALA A 151 18.79 24.64 -11.49
C ALA A 151 18.76 24.10 -10.06
N PRO A 152 18.24 24.87 -9.08
CA PRO A 152 18.00 24.40 -7.72
C PRO A 152 17.14 23.13 -7.67
N LYS A 153 17.22 22.40 -6.56
CA LYS A 153 16.31 21.27 -6.28
C LYS A 153 14.91 21.79 -5.99
N GLY A 154 13.89 21.20 -6.60
CA GLY A 154 12.49 21.60 -6.43
C GLY A 154 11.67 21.31 -7.70
N LEU A 155 10.35 21.20 -7.60
CA LEU A 155 9.53 21.07 -8.82
C LEU A 155 9.33 22.42 -9.50
N ASP A 156 9.21 23.47 -8.70
CA ASP A 156 9.11 24.89 -9.02
C ASP A 156 10.30 25.46 -9.80
N ALA A 157 11.47 24.83 -9.67
CA ALA A 157 12.68 25.25 -10.39
C ALA A 157 12.75 24.80 -11.86
N ILE A 158 11.82 23.93 -12.31
CA ILE A 158 11.91 23.33 -13.66
C ILE A 158 11.33 24.26 -14.73
N GLU A 159 10.19 24.89 -14.50
CA GLU A 159 9.61 25.84 -15.44
C GLU A 159 10.55 27.02 -15.72
N PRO A 160 11.18 27.67 -14.70
CA PRO A 160 12.20 28.67 -14.95
C PRO A 160 13.42 28.15 -15.71
N LEU A 161 13.84 26.91 -15.47
CA LEU A 161 14.95 26.29 -16.22
C LEU A 161 14.60 26.11 -17.70
N LEU A 162 13.41 25.59 -17.99
CA LEU A 162 12.93 25.42 -19.37
C LEU A 162 12.79 26.77 -20.08
N ALA A 163 12.33 27.82 -19.38
CA ALA A 163 12.26 29.17 -19.94
C ALA A 163 13.65 29.72 -20.28
N ARG A 164 14.64 29.55 -19.40
CA ARG A 164 16.03 29.93 -19.67
C ARG A 164 16.60 29.20 -20.88
N ILE A 165 16.39 27.88 -20.95
CA ILE A 165 16.82 27.04 -22.10
C ILE A 165 16.21 27.54 -23.41
N ALA A 166 14.94 27.92 -23.41
CA ALA A 166 14.27 28.40 -24.61
C ALA A 166 14.85 29.72 -25.14
N GLN A 167 15.35 30.57 -24.24
CA GLN A 167 15.94 31.88 -24.55
C GLN A 167 17.44 31.82 -24.84
N ASP A 168 18.10 30.70 -24.58
CA ASP A 168 19.54 30.55 -24.75
C ASP A 168 19.89 30.22 -26.20
N GLU A 169 20.22 31.24 -26.99
CA GLU A 169 20.60 31.10 -28.40
C GLU A 169 21.94 30.38 -28.61
N THR A 170 22.76 30.21 -27.56
CA THR A 170 24.03 29.48 -27.65
C THR A 170 23.82 27.97 -27.69
N LEU A 171 22.63 27.48 -27.29
CA LEU A 171 22.30 26.07 -27.35
C LEU A 171 22.02 25.59 -28.78
N PRO A 172 22.48 24.38 -29.15
CA PRO A 172 22.09 23.75 -30.41
C PRO A 172 20.57 23.72 -30.57
N ALA A 173 20.07 24.03 -31.78
CA ALA A 173 18.65 24.06 -32.09
C ALA A 173 17.94 22.75 -31.69
N LEU A 174 18.55 21.60 -32.02
CA LEU A 174 18.05 20.28 -31.65
C LEU A 174 17.89 20.11 -30.13
N ALA A 175 18.82 20.63 -29.32
CA ALA A 175 18.72 20.54 -27.86
C ALA A 175 17.50 21.33 -27.36
N ARG A 176 17.32 22.57 -27.84
CA ARG A 176 16.17 23.41 -27.50
C ARG A 176 14.85 22.73 -27.89
N GLU A 177 14.76 22.15 -29.09
CA GLU A 177 13.59 21.40 -29.55
C GLU A 177 13.27 20.20 -28.64
N LEU A 178 14.28 19.41 -28.26
CA LEU A 178 14.10 18.26 -27.37
C LEU A 178 13.67 18.68 -25.95
N PHE A 179 14.19 19.79 -25.42
CA PHE A 179 13.70 20.33 -24.15
C PHE A 179 12.24 20.79 -24.22
N VAL A 180 11.80 21.33 -25.37
CA VAL A 180 10.39 21.65 -25.61
C VAL A 180 9.53 20.39 -25.55
N VAL A 181 9.98 19.27 -26.14
CA VAL A 181 9.27 17.98 -26.05
C VAL A 181 9.14 17.52 -24.60
N LEU A 182 10.23 17.51 -23.85
CA LEU A 182 10.24 17.11 -22.44
C LEU A 182 9.35 18.03 -21.57
N GLY A 183 9.38 19.33 -21.85
CA GLY A 183 8.55 20.32 -21.17
C GLY A 183 7.06 20.09 -21.40
N ARG A 184 6.65 19.82 -22.65
CA ARG A 184 5.25 19.49 -23.00
C ARG A 184 4.78 18.21 -22.30
N GLU A 185 5.59 17.16 -22.30
CA GLU A 185 5.25 15.91 -21.60
C GLU A 185 5.08 16.15 -20.09
N ARG A 186 5.96 16.95 -19.48
CA ARG A 186 5.86 17.28 -18.05
C ARG A 186 4.58 18.04 -17.74
N ALA A 187 4.25 19.07 -18.53
CA ALA A 187 3.03 19.84 -18.36
C ALA A 187 1.77 18.96 -18.48
N ARG A 188 1.75 18.03 -19.45
CA ARG A 188 0.67 17.04 -19.61
C ARG A 188 0.54 16.16 -18.36
N LEU A 189 1.65 15.59 -17.88
CA LEU A 189 1.66 14.73 -16.69
C LEU A 189 1.15 15.48 -15.44
N GLU A 190 1.47 16.76 -15.30
CA GLU A 190 0.96 17.59 -14.20
C GLU A 190 -0.55 17.83 -14.29
N GLY A 191 -1.08 18.07 -15.50
CA GLY A 191 -2.52 18.15 -15.73
C GLY A 191 -3.24 16.86 -15.36
N GLU A 192 -2.73 15.72 -15.81
CA GLU A 192 -3.28 14.40 -15.47
C GLU A 192 -3.20 14.12 -13.96
N LEU A 193 -2.09 14.47 -13.30
CA LEU A 193 -1.92 14.31 -11.86
C LEU A 193 -2.93 15.15 -11.08
N LYS A 194 -3.12 16.43 -11.44
CA LYS A 194 -4.13 17.30 -10.82
C LYS A 194 -5.53 16.73 -10.95
N ALA A 195 -5.89 16.21 -12.13
CA ALA A 195 -7.20 15.59 -12.36
C ALA A 195 -7.42 14.34 -11.50
N VAL A 196 -6.40 13.49 -11.37
CA VAL A 196 -6.44 12.28 -10.51
C VAL A 196 -6.52 12.66 -9.04
N GLU A 197 -5.76 13.66 -8.59
CA GLU A 197 -5.81 14.14 -7.19
C GLU A 197 -7.16 14.76 -6.85
N ALA A 198 -7.80 15.50 -7.78
CA ALA A 198 -9.14 16.04 -7.58
C ALA A 198 -10.17 14.92 -7.36
N LYS A 199 -10.11 13.83 -8.13
CA LYS A 199 -10.96 12.65 -7.95
C LYS A 199 -10.71 11.98 -6.59
N LEU A 200 -9.45 11.88 -6.16
CA LEU A 200 -9.10 11.28 -4.88
C LEU A 200 -9.65 12.12 -3.71
N MET A 201 -9.54 13.44 -3.82
CA MET A 201 -10.10 14.38 -2.85
C MET A 201 -11.63 14.34 -2.82
N ALA A 202 -12.30 14.14 -3.95
CA ALA A 202 -13.75 13.94 -3.99
C ALA A 202 -14.16 12.66 -3.26
N TRP A 203 -13.45 11.55 -3.52
CA TRP A 203 -13.69 10.28 -2.82
C TRP A 203 -13.49 10.43 -1.30
N HIS A 204 -12.38 11.03 -0.89
CA HIS A 204 -12.07 11.29 0.52
C HIS A 204 -13.15 12.11 1.23
N ARG A 205 -13.67 13.15 0.57
CA ARG A 205 -14.73 13.99 1.13
C ARG A 205 -16.03 13.22 1.38
N GLY A 206 -16.32 12.18 0.60
CA GLY A 206 -17.48 11.31 0.80
C GLY A 206 -17.35 10.33 1.97
N ASP A 207 -16.13 9.99 2.38
CA ASP A 207 -15.88 8.93 3.36
C ASP A 207 -15.69 9.46 4.79
N ALA A 208 -16.62 9.14 5.70
CA ALA A 208 -16.61 9.63 7.07
C ALA A 208 -15.36 9.16 7.86
N THR A 209 -14.93 7.91 7.65
CA THR A 209 -13.75 7.37 8.33
C THR A 209 -12.47 8.06 7.84
N GLY A 210 -12.35 8.28 6.53
CA GLY A 210 -11.28 9.02 5.92
C GLY A 210 -11.17 10.43 6.49
N ARG A 211 -12.28 11.16 6.60
CA ARG A 211 -12.29 12.51 7.20
C ARG A 211 -11.76 12.51 8.64
N ARG A 212 -12.23 11.61 9.50
CA ARG A 212 -11.73 11.48 10.89
C ARG A 212 -10.24 11.13 10.93
N LEU A 213 -9.78 10.24 10.05
CA LEU A 213 -8.36 9.88 9.96
C LEU A 213 -7.47 11.06 9.54
N ALA A 214 -7.97 11.95 8.68
CA ALA A 214 -7.23 13.11 8.20
C ALA A 214 -7.05 14.22 9.26
N GLU A 215 -7.72 14.11 10.40
CA GLU A 215 -7.50 15.00 11.56
C GLU A 215 -6.18 14.68 12.29
N ILE A 216 -5.61 13.48 12.08
CA ILE A 216 -4.33 13.11 12.69
C ILE A 216 -3.21 13.94 12.01
N PRO A 217 -2.35 14.68 12.74
CA PRO A 217 -1.43 15.68 12.17
C PRO A 217 -0.48 15.20 11.05
N SER A 218 -0.18 13.90 10.98
CA SER A 218 0.69 13.32 9.94
C SER A 218 -0.08 12.54 8.87
N VAL A 219 -1.41 12.57 8.89
CA VAL A 219 -2.28 11.83 7.99
C VAL A 219 -3.07 12.85 7.19
N GLY A 220 -2.66 13.07 5.94
CA GLY A 220 -3.47 13.86 5.00
C GLY A 220 -4.51 13.00 4.28
N PRO A 221 -5.34 13.60 3.41
CA PRO A 221 -6.37 12.91 2.64
C PRO A 221 -5.88 11.67 1.90
N ILE A 222 -4.70 11.71 1.29
CA ILE A 222 -4.11 10.57 0.58
C ILE A 222 -3.82 9.40 1.52
N VAL A 223 -3.23 9.69 2.69
CA VAL A 223 -2.89 8.66 3.70
C VAL A 223 -4.16 8.09 4.31
N ALA A 224 -5.15 8.95 4.62
CA ALA A 224 -6.44 8.54 5.15
C ALA A 224 -7.20 7.63 4.18
N THR A 225 -7.32 8.04 2.92
CA THR A 225 -7.92 7.24 1.84
C THR A 225 -7.22 5.89 1.69
N ALA A 226 -5.88 5.87 1.70
CA ALA A 226 -5.13 4.63 1.62
C ALA A 226 -5.43 3.69 2.79
N LEU A 227 -5.45 4.22 4.02
CA LEU A 227 -5.79 3.46 5.22
C LEU A 227 -7.18 2.84 5.09
N VAL A 228 -8.19 3.60 4.67
CA VAL A 228 -9.57 3.09 4.53
C VAL A 228 -9.65 2.00 3.45
N MET A 229 -8.99 2.18 2.30
CA MET A 229 -9.12 1.23 1.19
C MET A 229 -8.31 -0.06 1.36
N LYS A 230 -7.18 -0.01 2.07
CA LYS A 230 -6.22 -1.11 2.14
C LYS A 230 -6.21 -1.85 3.48
N THR A 231 -6.71 -1.23 4.55
CA THR A 231 -6.80 -1.88 5.86
C THR A 231 -7.92 -2.91 5.85
N PRO A 232 -7.70 -4.15 6.34
CA PRO A 232 -8.80 -5.07 6.61
C PRO A 232 -9.68 -4.54 7.73
N ASP A 233 -10.76 -5.25 8.07
CA ASP A 233 -11.59 -4.92 9.22
C ASP A 233 -10.70 -4.61 10.46
N PRO A 234 -10.78 -3.39 11.04
CA PRO A 234 -9.95 -3.02 12.18
C PRO A 234 -10.16 -3.95 13.39
N HIS A 235 -11.32 -4.59 13.52
CA HIS A 235 -11.60 -5.55 14.60
C HIS A 235 -10.86 -6.89 14.43
N ALA A 236 -10.32 -7.18 13.25
CA ALA A 236 -9.44 -8.33 13.04
C ALA A 236 -8.09 -8.21 13.80
N PHE A 237 -7.78 -7.03 14.35
CA PHE A 237 -6.60 -6.80 15.17
C PHE A 237 -6.98 -6.65 16.64
N ARG A 238 -6.32 -7.44 17.51
CA ARG A 238 -6.49 -7.36 18.98
C ARG A 238 -6.16 -6.00 19.59
N SER A 239 -5.29 -5.23 18.94
CA SER A 239 -4.89 -3.89 19.37
C SER A 239 -4.17 -3.14 18.26
N GLY A 240 -4.06 -1.81 18.41
CA GLY A 240 -3.25 -0.99 17.50
C GLY A 240 -1.79 -1.42 17.41
N ARG A 241 -1.23 -2.08 18.44
CA ARG A 241 0.12 -2.68 18.37
C ARG A 241 0.19 -3.80 17.32
N HIS A 242 -0.84 -4.63 17.25
CA HIS A 242 -0.93 -5.69 16.23
C HIS A 242 -1.12 -5.10 14.84
N PHE A 243 -1.89 -4.01 14.72
CA PHE A 243 -2.02 -3.28 13.46
C PHE A 243 -0.69 -2.67 12.99
N ALA A 244 0.05 -1.99 13.88
CA ALA A 244 1.36 -1.44 13.53
C ALA A 244 2.39 -2.54 13.17
N ALA A 245 2.29 -3.72 13.81
CA ALA A 245 3.11 -4.87 13.44
C ALA A 245 2.74 -5.42 12.06
N TRP A 246 1.45 -5.49 11.74
CA TRP A 246 0.96 -5.90 10.43
C TRP A 246 1.42 -4.98 9.29
N LEU A 247 1.47 -3.66 9.53
CA LEU A 247 2.07 -2.67 8.62
C LEU A 247 3.60 -2.71 8.54
N GLY A 248 4.23 -3.58 9.33
CA GLY A 248 5.67 -3.74 9.38
C GLY A 248 6.43 -2.53 9.94
N LEU A 249 5.78 -1.76 10.82
CA LEU A 249 6.33 -0.58 11.51
C LEU A 249 6.95 -0.93 12.87
N THR A 250 7.06 -2.21 13.21
CA THR A 250 7.67 -2.69 14.46
C THR A 250 9.07 -3.26 14.19
N PRO A 251 9.99 -3.22 15.18
CA PRO A 251 11.31 -3.83 15.04
C PRO A 251 11.24 -5.34 14.77
N LYS A 252 12.18 -5.86 13.99
CA LYS A 252 12.44 -7.30 13.92
C LYS A 252 12.98 -7.79 15.26
N ASP A 253 12.42 -8.91 15.72
CA ASP A 253 12.89 -9.58 16.92
C ASP A 253 13.98 -10.60 16.55
N HIS A 254 15.18 -10.40 17.09
CA HIS A 254 16.30 -11.34 17.03
C HIS A 254 16.70 -11.82 18.44
N SER A 255 15.75 -11.77 19.38
CA SER A 255 15.97 -12.20 20.75
C SER A 255 16.13 -13.71 20.81
N THR A 256 17.14 -14.16 21.54
CA THR A 256 17.46 -15.58 21.74
C THR A 256 17.87 -15.80 23.19
N ALA A 257 17.47 -16.93 23.77
CA ALA A 257 17.85 -17.33 25.14
C ALA A 257 17.71 -16.19 26.18
N GLY A 258 16.58 -15.46 26.16
CA GLY A 258 16.29 -14.38 27.11
C GLY A 258 17.00 -13.04 26.86
N ARG A 259 17.91 -12.95 25.87
CA ARG A 259 18.57 -11.69 25.50
C ARG A 259 17.77 -10.94 24.45
N THR A 260 17.24 -9.77 24.82
CA THR A 260 16.47 -8.94 23.88
C THR A 260 17.38 -8.27 22.86
N ARG A 261 17.15 -8.54 21.57
CA ARG A 261 17.85 -7.88 20.46
C ARG A 261 16.88 -7.44 19.38
N LEU A 262 16.54 -6.15 19.38
CA LEU A 262 15.65 -5.55 18.38
C LEU A 262 16.44 -4.95 17.21
N GLY A 263 16.01 -5.25 15.99
CA GLY A 263 16.65 -4.79 14.75
C GLY A 263 15.93 -3.64 14.04
N LYS A 264 16.14 -3.55 12.72
CA LYS A 264 15.37 -2.68 11.82
C LYS A 264 13.90 -3.08 11.84
N ILE A 265 13.01 -2.21 11.35
CA ILE A 265 11.59 -2.57 11.20
C ILE A 265 11.40 -3.81 10.31
N THR A 266 10.33 -4.57 10.52
CA THR A 266 10.09 -5.81 9.76
C THR A 266 9.88 -5.55 8.27
N ARG A 267 9.29 -4.40 7.90
CA ARG A 267 8.83 -4.07 6.55
C ARG A 267 7.80 -5.06 5.98
N ALA A 268 7.17 -5.84 6.86
CA ALA A 268 6.05 -6.71 6.50
C ALA A 268 4.81 -5.91 6.11
N GLY A 269 3.84 -6.56 5.46
CA GLY A 269 2.56 -5.96 5.07
C GLY A 269 2.63 -5.07 3.83
N ASP A 270 1.67 -4.16 3.71
CA ASP A 270 1.53 -3.25 2.57
C ASP A 270 2.62 -2.16 2.60
N GLU A 271 3.50 -2.19 1.60
CA GLU A 271 4.61 -1.24 1.48
C GLU A 271 4.14 0.20 1.26
N ASP A 272 3.06 0.42 0.53
CA ASP A 272 2.55 1.77 0.26
C ASP A 272 1.98 2.40 1.52
N LEU A 273 1.18 1.66 2.31
CA LEU A 273 0.67 2.17 3.58
C LEU A 273 1.81 2.57 4.52
N ARG A 274 2.81 1.71 4.64
CA ARG A 274 4.02 1.98 5.43
C ARG A 274 4.76 3.22 4.89
N ARG A 275 4.96 3.31 3.57
CA ARG A 275 5.61 4.46 2.91
C ARG A 275 4.84 5.75 3.18
N LEU A 276 3.52 5.77 2.98
CA LEU A 276 2.65 6.93 3.16
C LEU A 276 2.66 7.43 4.61
N LEU A 277 2.56 6.53 5.59
CA LEU A 277 2.66 6.89 7.01
C LEU A 277 4.03 7.48 7.36
N VAL A 278 5.11 6.92 6.82
CA VAL A 278 6.47 7.43 7.05
C VAL A 278 6.69 8.77 6.34
N ILE A 279 6.15 8.98 5.14
CA ILE A 279 6.22 10.27 4.43
C ILE A 279 5.47 11.34 5.22
N GLY A 280 4.24 11.05 5.66
CA GLY A 280 3.45 11.97 6.49
C GLY A 280 4.15 12.31 7.80
N ALA A 281 4.69 11.30 8.49
CA ALA A 281 5.50 11.52 9.68
C ALA A 281 6.76 12.38 9.38
N THR A 282 7.44 12.13 8.26
CA THR A 282 8.63 12.91 7.87
C THR A 282 8.32 14.38 7.65
N ALA A 283 7.17 14.70 7.05
CA ALA A 283 6.70 16.07 6.89
C ALA A 283 6.49 16.76 8.26
N VAL A 284 5.87 16.07 9.22
CA VAL A 284 5.70 16.58 10.58
C VAL A 284 7.04 16.79 11.28
N ILE A 285 7.98 15.85 11.17
CA ILE A 285 9.35 15.99 11.71
C ILE A 285 10.05 17.23 11.11
N GLN A 286 9.88 17.48 9.81
CA GLN A 286 10.48 18.64 9.15
C GLN A 286 9.90 19.96 9.68
N GLN A 287 8.58 20.05 9.89
CA GLN A 287 7.94 21.23 10.47
C GLN A 287 8.38 21.45 11.93
N ALA A 288 8.40 20.40 12.74
CA ALA A 288 8.84 20.46 14.13
C ALA A 288 10.29 20.97 14.26
N ARG A 289 11.20 20.49 13.40
CA ARG A 289 12.60 20.95 13.36
C ARG A 289 12.76 22.41 12.92
N ARG A 290 11.77 22.97 12.24
CA ARG A 290 11.72 24.39 11.85
C ARG A 290 11.01 25.27 12.88
N GLY A 291 10.63 24.71 14.05
CA GLY A 291 9.88 25.43 15.07
C GLY A 291 8.45 25.76 14.67
N ARG A 292 7.89 25.07 13.67
CA ARG A 292 6.54 25.34 13.14
C ARG A 292 5.53 24.33 13.64
N GLY A 293 4.37 24.81 14.08
CA GLY A 293 3.22 24.00 14.49
C GLY A 293 3.27 23.51 15.93
N HIS A 294 2.15 22.96 16.40
CA HIS A 294 1.98 22.48 17.77
C HIS A 294 2.20 20.98 17.87
N HIS A 295 3.34 20.57 18.44
CA HIS A 295 3.76 19.17 18.51
C HIS A 295 3.75 18.65 19.94
N SER A 296 3.43 17.35 20.11
CA SER A 296 3.48 16.71 21.43
C SER A 296 4.88 16.78 22.05
N ARG A 297 4.97 16.93 23.38
CA ARG A 297 6.24 16.89 24.14
C ARG A 297 7.08 15.65 23.81
N TRP A 298 6.42 14.51 23.64
CA TRP A 298 7.07 13.25 23.24
C TRP A 298 7.81 13.37 21.91
N LEU A 299 7.21 14.02 20.92
CA LEU A 299 7.81 14.16 19.59
C LEU A 299 9.02 15.09 19.61
N LEU A 300 8.91 16.22 20.30
CA LEU A 300 10.01 17.17 20.45
C LEU A 300 11.21 16.54 21.16
N ALA A 301 10.97 15.85 22.28
CA ALA A 301 12.01 15.11 22.99
C ALA A 301 12.62 13.98 22.12
N LEU A 302 11.81 13.31 21.30
CA LEU A 302 12.29 12.28 20.39
C LEU A 302 13.22 12.83 19.30
N ILE A 303 12.90 13.99 18.72
CA ILE A 303 13.71 14.63 17.67
C ILE A 303 15.06 15.09 18.22
N GLN A 304 15.12 15.54 19.48
CA GLN A 304 16.38 15.92 20.12
C GLN A 304 17.35 14.74 20.30
N ARG A 305 16.83 13.54 20.55
CA ARG A 305 17.63 12.37 20.93
C ARG A 305 17.81 11.32 19.83
N LYS A 306 17.12 11.42 18.70
CA LYS A 306 17.17 10.44 17.60
C LYS A 306 17.32 11.11 16.23
N PRO A 307 18.03 10.47 15.27
CA PRO A 307 18.06 10.91 13.89
C PRO A 307 16.65 11.08 13.30
N PRO A 308 16.44 12.08 12.40
CA PRO A 308 15.10 12.41 11.88
C PRO A 308 14.34 11.24 11.26
N LYS A 309 15.03 10.36 10.51
CA LYS A 309 14.41 9.18 9.90
C LYS A 309 13.91 8.18 10.95
N LEU A 310 14.66 7.99 12.05
CA LEU A 310 14.24 7.11 13.14
C LEU A 310 13.04 7.71 13.89
N ALA A 311 13.05 9.03 14.13
CA ALA A 311 11.91 9.73 14.72
C ALA A 311 10.66 9.62 13.84
N ALA A 312 10.79 9.75 12.52
CA ALA A 312 9.68 9.59 11.57
C ALA A 312 9.08 8.17 11.60
N VAL A 313 9.91 7.12 11.65
CA VAL A 313 9.42 5.73 11.76
C VAL A 313 8.69 5.49 13.09
N ALA A 314 9.22 6.02 14.20
CA ALA A 314 8.57 5.91 15.49
C ALA A 314 7.23 6.69 15.54
N LEU A 315 7.18 7.88 14.93
CA LEU A 315 5.94 8.65 14.80
C LEU A 315 4.92 7.91 13.92
N ALA A 316 5.35 7.34 12.78
CA ALA A 316 4.50 6.52 11.92
C ALA A 316 3.93 5.30 12.67
N ASN A 317 4.71 4.64 13.52
CA ASN A 317 4.22 3.56 14.38
C ASN A 317 3.14 4.06 15.36
N LYS A 318 3.37 5.20 16.03
CA LYS A 318 2.39 5.81 16.94
C LYS A 318 1.09 6.18 16.20
N VAL A 319 1.22 6.79 15.03
CA VAL A 319 0.11 7.20 14.16
C VAL A 319 -0.68 6.00 13.66
N ALA A 320 -0.04 4.90 13.27
CA ALA A 320 -0.73 3.68 12.90
C ALA A 320 -1.63 3.16 14.03
N ARG A 321 -1.15 3.22 15.28
CA ARG A 321 -1.93 2.80 16.46
C ARG A 321 -3.12 3.70 16.72
N ILE A 322 -2.97 5.01 16.50
CA ILE A 322 -4.05 6.00 16.61
C ILE A 322 -5.08 5.77 15.51
N ALA A 323 -4.64 5.67 14.25
CA ALA A 323 -5.49 5.40 13.10
C ALA A 323 -6.33 4.13 13.31
N TRP A 324 -5.71 3.04 13.79
CA TRP A 324 -6.44 1.83 14.16
C TRP A 324 -7.53 2.09 15.19
N LYS A 325 -7.24 2.85 16.25
CA LYS A 325 -8.23 3.16 17.30
C LYS A 325 -9.41 3.93 16.72
N LEU A 326 -9.16 4.95 15.90
CA LEU A 326 -10.22 5.74 15.26
C LEU A 326 -11.07 4.90 14.27
N MET A 327 -10.43 3.99 13.54
CA MET A 327 -11.14 3.05 12.66
C MET A 327 -11.99 2.05 13.46
N ALA A 328 -11.47 1.52 14.57
CA ALA A 328 -12.12 0.50 15.39
C ALA A 328 -13.27 1.05 16.25
N THR A 329 -13.24 2.32 16.66
CA THR A 329 -14.29 2.88 17.52
C THR A 329 -15.18 3.93 16.87
N GLY A 330 -14.82 4.43 15.69
CA GLY A 330 -15.55 5.52 15.05
C GLY A 330 -15.35 6.88 15.72
N GLU A 331 -14.50 6.97 16.76
CA GLU A 331 -14.12 8.23 17.40
C GLU A 331 -13.37 9.17 16.42
N SER A 332 -13.44 10.48 16.70
CA SER A 332 -12.63 11.52 16.03
C SER A 332 -11.29 11.74 16.74
N TYR A 333 -10.34 12.40 16.07
CA TYR A 333 -9.04 12.67 16.65
C TYR A 333 -9.13 13.80 17.71
N ASP A 334 -8.75 13.49 18.94
CA ASP A 334 -8.71 14.45 20.03
C ASP A 334 -7.32 15.09 20.14
N VAL A 335 -7.22 16.35 19.69
CA VAL A 335 -5.99 17.15 19.72
C VAL A 335 -5.52 17.41 21.16
N ALA A 336 -6.43 17.52 22.13
CA ALA A 336 -6.08 17.84 23.53
C ALA A 336 -5.21 16.72 24.16
N ARG A 337 -5.40 15.47 23.74
CA ARG A 337 -4.59 14.32 24.19
C ARG A 337 -3.13 14.36 23.73
N MET A 338 -2.75 15.28 22.84
CA MET A 338 -1.35 15.45 22.44
C MET A 338 -0.48 16.07 23.53
N ASN A 339 -1.08 16.75 24.52
CA ASN A 339 -0.38 17.55 25.53
C ASN A 339 0.75 18.41 24.91
N PRO A 340 0.40 19.34 24.00
CA PRO A 340 1.38 20.19 23.33
C PRO A 340 2.05 21.15 24.32
N ILE A 341 3.28 21.58 24.03
CA ILE A 341 3.88 22.72 24.75
C ILE A 341 3.13 23.98 24.29
N PRO A 342 2.74 24.91 25.19
CA PRO A 342 2.20 26.20 24.79
C PRO A 342 3.15 26.88 23.80
N ALA A 343 2.61 27.48 22.73
CA ALA A 343 3.42 28.34 21.89
C ALA A 343 3.94 29.50 22.76
N THR A 344 5.26 29.63 22.83
CA THR A 344 5.95 30.79 23.45
C THR A 344 5.84 32.01 22.55
#